data_AF-A0A2I1HRV4-F1
#
_entry.id   AF-A0A2I1HRV4-F1
#
_cell.length_a   1.000
_cell.length_b   1.000
_cell.length_c   1.000
_cell.angle_alpha   90.00
_cell.angle_beta   90.00
_cell.angle_gamma   90.00
#
_symmetry.space_group_name_H-M   'P 1'
#
loop_
_entity.id
_entity.type
_entity.pdbx_description
1 polymer ?
#
loop_
_entity_poly.entity_id
_entity_poly.type
_entity_poly.pdbx_seq_one_letter_code
_entity_poly.pdbx_strand_id
1 'polypeptide(L)'
;MNNKYCTFNLKGEFILYSVIKKYSSGGCKIIWNYSTQTKNNKWECKRFYRIPEGYELISISKYDKVYLVSNNSIYEWNIITERGV
;
A
#
# COMPACT_ATOMS: atom_id res chain seq x y z
N MET A 1 -10.97 10.40 10.28
CA MET A 1 -9.52 10.18 10.46
C MET A 1 -8.89 9.84 9.11
N ASN A 2 -8.01 10.70 8.58
CA ASN A 2 -7.16 10.35 7.43
C ASN A 2 -6.04 9.44 7.95
N ASN A 3 -6.32 8.15 8.16
CA ASN A 3 -5.32 7.19 8.62
C ASN A 3 -4.31 6.96 7.48
N LYS A 4 -3.22 7.72 7.51
CA LYS A 4 -2.06 7.52 6.66
C LYS A 4 -1.13 6.55 7.41
N TYR A 5 -0.93 5.37 6.86
CA TYR A 5 0.01 4.38 7.38
C TYR A 5 1.25 4.39 6.51
N CYS A 6 2.44 4.34 7.10
CA CYS A 6 3.68 4.13 6.36
C CYS A 6 4.62 3.22 7.13
N THR A 7 5.50 2.55 6.40
CA THR A 7 6.54 1.68 6.96
C THR A 7 7.69 1.53 5.98
N PHE A 8 8.77 0.89 6.42
CA PHE A 8 9.84 0.42 5.54
C PHE A 8 9.85 -1.11 5.53
N ASN A 9 10.08 -1.69 4.36
CA ASN A 9 10.32 -3.14 4.28
C ASN A 9 11.77 -3.49 4.62
N LEU A 10 12.08 -4.78 4.68
CA LEU A 10 13.45 -5.26 4.97
C LEU A 10 14.48 -4.85 3.92
N LYS A 11 14.07 -4.44 2.72
CA LYS A 11 14.96 -3.92 1.67
C LYS A 11 15.23 -2.41 1.82
N GLY A 12 14.61 -1.78 2.82
CA GLY A 12 14.67 -0.34 3.03
C GLY A 12 13.82 0.47 2.05
N GLU A 13 12.91 -0.16 1.30
CA GLU A 13 11.94 0.54 0.46
C GLU A 13 10.83 1.17 1.31
N PHE A 14 10.36 2.34 0.92
CA PHE A 14 9.34 3.08 1.66
C PHE A 14 7.94 2.72 1.16
N ILE A 15 7.08 2.24 2.04
CA ILE A 15 5.70 1.85 1.73
C ILE A 15 4.72 2.83 2.37
N LEU A 16 3.81 3.37 1.57
CA LEU A 16 2.83 4.37 1.99
C LEU A 16 1.42 3.94 1.61
N TYR A 17 0.51 3.91 2.58
CA TYR A 17 -0.92 3.83 2.35
C TYR A 17 -1.54 5.23 2.31
N SER A 18 -2.38 5.48 1.31
CA SER A 18 -3.09 6.74 1.13
C SER A 18 -4.51 6.53 0.62
N VAL A 19 -5.41 7.44 0.98
CA VAL A 19 -6.77 7.51 0.45
C VAL A 19 -6.90 8.76 -0.42
N ILE A 20 -7.12 8.57 -1.71
CA ILE A 20 -7.36 9.64 -2.68
C ILE A 20 -8.86 9.85 -2.80
N LYS A 21 -9.38 10.98 -2.33
CA LYS A 21 -10.80 11.33 -2.50
C LYS A 21 -11.06 11.69 -3.97
N LYS A 22 -12.00 11.00 -4.61
CA LYS A 22 -12.59 11.43 -5.88
C LYS A 22 -13.90 12.16 -5.58
N TYR A 23 -14.11 13.30 -6.24
CA TYR A 23 -15.25 14.19 -5.98
C TYR A 23 -16.63 13.51 -6.17
N SER A 24 -16.72 12.43 -6.95
CA SER A 24 -17.98 11.85 -7.40
C SER A 24 -18.17 10.34 -7.17
N SER A 25 -17.15 9.60 -6.69
CA SER A 25 -17.16 8.12 -6.72
C SER A 25 -16.55 7.45 -5.48
N GLY A 26 -16.50 8.14 -4.34
CA GLY A 26 -15.82 7.63 -3.14
C GLY A 26 -14.30 7.66 -3.28
N GLY A 27 -13.60 7.49 -2.15
CA GLY A 27 -12.13 7.53 -2.12
C GLY A 27 -11.50 6.24 -2.65
N CYS A 28 -10.38 6.36 -3.37
CA CYS A 28 -9.55 5.22 -3.76
C CYS A 28 -8.44 5.00 -2.73
N LYS A 29 -8.32 3.78 -2.23
CA LYS A 29 -7.27 3.35 -1.31
C LYS A 29 -6.09 2.80 -2.10
N ILE A 30 -4.91 3.37 -1.92
CA ILE A 30 -3.71 3.02 -2.68
C ILE A 30 -2.55 2.78 -1.73
N ILE A 31 -1.82 1.68 -1.96
CA ILE A 31 -0.51 1.41 -1.37
C ILE A 31 0.55 1.74 -2.41
N TRP A 32 1.48 2.61 -2.04
CA TRP A 32 2.62 3.00 -2.85
C TRP A 32 3.88 2.35 -2.29
N ASN A 33 4.78 1.90 -3.17
CA ASN A 33 6.12 1.42 -2.80
C ASN A 33 7.17 2.26 -3.53
N TYR A 34 8.05 2.91 -2.78
CA TYR A 34 9.11 3.78 -3.26
C TYR A 34 10.51 3.21 -3.01
N SER A 35 11.36 3.31 -4.02
CA SER A 35 12.81 3.16 -3.83
C SER A 35 13.34 4.31 -2.99
N THR A 36 14.07 3.98 -1.93
CA THR A 36 14.80 4.98 -1.12
C THR A 36 16.17 5.31 -1.70
N GLN A 37 16.65 4.53 -2.67
CA GLN A 37 17.86 4.89 -3.44
C GLN A 37 17.55 6.14 -4.25
N THR A 38 18.13 7.27 -3.85
CA THR A 38 17.85 8.56 -4.45
C THR A 38 18.63 8.76 -5.74
N LYS A 39 17.94 9.20 -6.80
CA LYS A 39 18.57 9.89 -7.93
C LYS A 39 18.17 11.36 -7.84
N ASN A 40 19.14 12.27 -7.75
CA ASN A 40 18.90 13.72 -7.57
C ASN A 40 18.02 14.06 -6.34
N ASN A 41 18.26 13.40 -5.20
CA ASN A 41 17.52 13.60 -3.94
C ASN A 41 16.00 13.33 -4.03
N LYS A 42 15.57 12.56 -5.03
CA LYS A 42 14.16 12.17 -5.20
C LYS A 42 14.03 10.66 -5.05
N TRP A 43 12.97 10.24 -4.34
CA TRP A 43 12.54 8.84 -4.29
C TRP A 43 11.69 8.50 -5.51
N GLU A 44 11.91 7.32 -6.06
CA GLU A 44 11.18 6.82 -7.23
C GLU A 44 10.04 5.89 -6.78
N CYS A 45 8.82 6.12 -7.27
CA CYS A 45 7.72 5.18 -7.07
C CYS A 45 7.94 3.94 -7.94
N LYS A 46 8.24 2.80 -7.32
CA LYS A 46 8.47 1.54 -8.05
C LYS A 46 7.17 0.87 -8.46
N ARG A 47 6.18 0.86 -7.55
CA ARG A 47 4.91 0.15 -7.70
C ARG A 47 3.80 0.84 -6.93
N PHE A 48 2.57 0.66 -7.38
CA PHE A 48 1.39 1.05 -6.62
C PHE A 48 0.28 0.01 -6.78
N TYR A 49 -0.50 -0.16 -5.73
CA TYR A 49 -1.55 -1.16 -5.64
C TYR A 49 -2.84 -0.49 -5.20
N ARG A 50 -3.92 -0.68 -5.95
CA ARG A 50 -5.25 -0.23 -5.53
C ARG A 50 -5.87 -1.31 -4.66
N ILE A 51 -6.28 -0.96 -3.45
CA ILE A 51 -7.10 -1.84 -2.61
C ILE A 51 -8.53 -1.86 -3.17
N PRO A 52 -9.14 -3.04 -3.39
CA PRO A 52 -10.51 -3.16 -3.85
C PRO A 52 -11.51 -2.47 -2.90
N GLU A 53 -12.64 -2.04 -3.44
CA GLU A 53 -13.73 -1.49 -2.63
C GLU A 53 -14.29 -2.57 -1.68
N GLY A 54 -14.74 -2.15 -0.49
CA GLY A 54 -15.19 -3.07 0.57
C GLY A 54 -14.09 -3.67 1.44
N TYR A 55 -12.80 -3.34 1.18
CA TYR A 55 -11.68 -3.73 2.03
C TYR A 55 -11.11 -2.51 2.78
N GLU A 56 -10.77 -2.70 4.05
CA GLU A 56 -10.08 -1.71 4.89
C GLU A 56 -8.68 -2.20 5.27
N LEU A 57 -7.72 -1.28 5.34
CA LEU A 57 -6.37 -1.61 5.77
C LEU A 57 -6.33 -1.81 7.29
N ILE A 58 -5.79 -2.96 7.73
CA ILE A 58 -5.40 -3.18 9.13
C ILE A 58 -3.95 -2.72 9.34
N SER A 59 -3.02 -3.29 8.57
CA SER A 59 -1.59 -2.98 8.70
C SER A 59 -0.79 -3.39 7.47
N ILE A 60 0.43 -2.84 7.35
CA ILE A 60 1.43 -3.28 6.38
C ILE A 60 2.68 -3.67 7.17
N SER A 61 3.10 -4.93 7.07
CA SER A 61 4.28 -5.42 7.76
C SER A 61 5.58 -5.09 7.00
N LYS A 62 6.71 -5.09 7.72
CA LYS A 62 8.05 -4.98 7.12
C LYS A 62 8.43 -6.14 6.18
N TYR A 63 7.64 -7.22 6.19
CA TYR A 63 7.83 -8.42 5.38
C TYR A 63 7.03 -8.39 4.08
N ASP A 64 6.64 -7.19 3.62
CA ASP A 64 5.87 -6.98 2.39
C ASP A 64 4.52 -7.72 2.38
N LYS A 65 3.93 -7.90 3.56
CA LYS A 65 2.57 -8.42 3.74
C LYS A 65 1.63 -7.30 4.15
N VAL A 66 0.47 -7.24 3.50
CA VAL A 66 -0.63 -6.33 3.78
C VAL A 66 -1.77 -7.13 4.41
N TYR A 67 -2.29 -6.66 5.53
CA TYR A 67 -3.45 -7.24 6.18
C TYR A 67 -4.67 -6.36 5.94
N LEU A 68 -5.70 -6.94 5.32
CA LEU A 68 -6.96 -6.27 4.99
C LEU A 68 -8.11 -6.92 5.76
N VAL A 69 -9.11 -6.14 6.13
CA VAL A 69 -10.39 -6.64 6.64
C VAL A 69 -11.48 -6.38 5.63
N SER A 70 -12.34 -7.37 5.42
CA SER A 70 -13.60 -7.19 4.72
C SER A 70 -14.65 -8.06 5.40
N ASN A 71 -15.81 -7.47 5.71
CA ASN A 71 -16.84 -8.08 6.57
C ASN A 71 -16.22 -8.57 7.89
N ASN A 72 -16.31 -9.88 8.17
CA ASN A 72 -15.78 -10.50 9.38
C ASN A 72 -14.54 -11.38 9.10
N SER A 73 -13.83 -11.13 8.00
CA SER A 73 -12.65 -11.90 7.59
C SER A 73 -11.42 -11.02 7.45
N ILE A 74 -10.27 -11.59 7.83
CA ILE A 74 -8.94 -10.99 7.66
C ILE A 74 -8.24 -11.68 6.50
N TYR A 75 -7.69 -10.89 5.59
CA TYR A 75 -6.97 -11.33 4.41
C TYR A 75 -5.50 -10.91 4.51
N GLU A 76 -4.59 -11.82 4.16
CA GLU A 76 -3.18 -11.54 4.00
C GLU A 76 -2.85 -11.44 2.51
N TRP A 77 -2.22 -10.36 2.10
CA TRP A 77 -1.78 -10.14 0.72
C TRP A 77 -0.28 -9.86 0.65
N ASN A 78 0.45 -10.66 -0.13
CA ASN A 78 1.87 -10.44 -0.40
C ASN A 78 2.04 -9.51 -1.62
N ILE A 79 2.59 -8.31 -1.40
CA ILE A 79 2.74 -7.30 -2.45
C ILE A 79 4.03 -7.47 -3.28
N ILE A 80 4.90 -8.43 -2.96
CA ILE A 80 6.06 -8.76 -3.81
C ILE A 80 5.64 -9.68 -4.97
N THR A 81 4.68 -10.57 -4.73
CA THR A 81 4.43 -11.78 -5.55
C THR A 81 3.50 -11.59 -6.74
N GLU A 82 3.16 -10.37 -7.15
CA GLU A 82 2.58 -10.16 -8.49
C GLU A 82 3.67 -10.30 -9.57
N ARG A 83 4.11 -11.54 -9.78
CA ARG A 83 4.48 -12.02 -11.11
C ARG A 83 3.20 -12.64 -11.65
N GLY A 84 2.56 -11.95 -12.60
CA GLY A 84 1.51 -12.55 -13.40
C GLY A 84 2.01 -13.85 -14.03
N VAL A 85 1.12 -14.83 -14.11
CA VAL A 85 1.10 -15.79 -15.21
C VAL A 85 0.12 -15.23 -16.24
#